data_AF-A0A2E6XAU6-F1
#
_entry.id   AF-A0A2E6XAU6-F1
#
_cell.length_a   1.000
_cell.length_b   1.000
_cell.length_c   1.000
_cell.angle_alpha   90.00
_cell.angle_beta   90.00
_cell.angle_gamma   90.00
#
_symmetry.space_group_name_H-M   'P 1'
#
loop_
_entity.id
_entity.type
_entity.pdbx_description
1 polymer ?
#
loop_
_entity_poly.entity_id
_entity_poly.type
_entity_poly.pdbx_seq_one_letter_code
_entity_poly.pdbx_strand_id
1 'polypeptide(L)'
;MAGGLFGRPFTFNIKCIIFSLICIALFLYNPSFKNKWTLYFTLFIIFIIAYVAMAWYDHFFDCSTLPLKRGNISITGLFKPTKNHDAKNHDEHSKQNFLIYISHILIIVPLLLYIVIKKKKVDQRIYPFLGVLAIFTAGYHGGHLMVSSH
;
A
#
# COMPACT_ATOMS: atom_id res chain seq x y z
N MET A 1 -7.24 5.09 -10.86
CA MET A 1 -8.57 4.77 -11.41
C MET A 1 -9.02 3.44 -10.86
N ALA A 2 -10.17 3.42 -10.19
CA ALA A 2 -10.70 2.27 -9.45
C ALA A 2 -11.19 1.06 -10.30
N GLY A 3 -10.53 0.76 -11.43
CA GLY A 3 -10.82 -0.41 -12.28
C GLY A 3 -12.25 -0.48 -12.84
N GLY A 4 -13.02 0.61 -12.78
CA GLY A 4 -14.42 0.62 -13.21
C GLY A 4 -15.35 -0.23 -12.34
N LEU A 5 -15.05 -0.41 -11.04
CA LEU A 5 -15.90 -1.21 -10.14
C LEU A 5 -16.93 -0.37 -9.36
N PHE A 6 -16.71 0.95 -9.25
CA PHE A 6 -17.49 1.85 -8.39
C PHE A 6 -18.16 2.95 -9.23
N GLY A 7 -19.26 2.62 -9.90
CA GLY A 7 -20.09 3.59 -10.65
C GLY A 7 -19.53 4.03 -12.02
N ARG A 8 -18.54 3.33 -12.56
CA ARG A 8 -17.96 3.54 -13.91
C ARG A 8 -17.95 2.19 -14.65
N PRO A 9 -17.92 2.16 -16.00
CA PRO A 9 -17.84 0.90 -16.74
C PRO A 9 -16.55 0.15 -16.38
N PHE A 10 -16.66 -1.18 -16.23
CA PHE A 10 -15.52 -2.04 -15.91
C PHE A 10 -14.42 -1.85 -16.96
N THR A 11 -13.22 -1.50 -16.50
CA THR A 11 -12.04 -1.33 -17.34
C THR A 11 -10.90 -2.10 -16.73
N PHE A 12 -10.25 -2.95 -17.53
CA PHE A 12 -9.06 -3.66 -17.10
C PHE A 12 -7.95 -2.65 -16.80
N ASN A 13 -7.72 -2.38 -15.52
CA ASN A 13 -6.66 -1.47 -15.10
C ASN A 13 -5.36 -2.24 -14.88
N ILE A 14 -4.35 -1.91 -15.68
CA ILE A 14 -3.01 -2.49 -15.59
C ILE A 14 -2.38 -2.38 -14.20
N LYS A 15 -2.64 -1.30 -13.45
CA LYS A 15 -2.09 -1.11 -12.09
C LYS A 15 -2.61 -2.17 -11.12
N CYS A 16 -3.91 -2.45 -11.17
CA CYS A 16 -4.53 -3.46 -10.33
C CYS A 16 -4.03 -4.86 -10.70
N ILE A 17 -3.85 -5.15 -11.99
CA ILE A 17 -3.30 -6.43 -12.47
C ILE A 17 -1.87 -6.62 -11.97
N ILE A 18 -0.98 -5.63 -12.15
CA ILE A 18 0.41 -5.70 -11.67
C ILE A 18 0.45 -5.92 -10.16
N PHE A 19 -0.35 -5.18 -9.40
CA PHE A 19 -0.44 -5.34 -7.95
C PHE A 19 -0.88 -6.75 -7.55
N SER A 20 -1.95 -7.28 -8.14
CA SER A 20 -2.43 -8.64 -7.87
C SER A 20 -1.38 -9.71 -8.22
N LEU A 21 -0.64 -9.54 -9.31
CA LEU A 21 0.45 -10.46 -9.69
C LEU A 21 1.62 -10.42 -8.69
N ILE A 22 1.96 -9.24 -8.17
CA ILE A 22 2.98 -9.11 -7.10
C ILE A 22 2.52 -9.86 -5.84
N CYS A 23 1.26 -9.72 -5.42
CA CYS A 23 0.71 -10.46 -4.29
C CYS A 23 0.77 -11.98 -4.49
N ILE A 24 0.46 -12.45 -5.70
CA ILE A 24 0.61 -13.87 -6.08
C ILE A 24 2.07 -14.31 -5.99
N ALA A 25 3.01 -13.53 -6.54
CA ALA A 25 4.43 -13.85 -6.51
C ALA A 25 4.96 -13.94 -5.07
N LEU A 26 4.55 -13.01 -4.20
CA LEU A 26 4.90 -13.03 -2.78
C LEU A 26 4.32 -14.27 -2.07
N PHE A 27 3.09 -14.65 -2.36
CA PHE A 27 2.48 -15.85 -1.80
C PHE A 27 3.20 -17.14 -2.26
N LEU A 28 3.63 -17.18 -3.52
CA LEU A 28 4.39 -18.30 -4.09
C LEU A 28 5.83 -18.41 -3.59
N TYR A 29 6.33 -17.46 -2.77
CA TYR A 29 7.66 -17.55 -2.18
C TYR A 29 7.80 -18.73 -1.20
N ASN A 30 6.72 -19.11 -0.50
CA ASN A 30 6.70 -20.30 0.36
C ASN A 30 5.29 -20.94 0.44
N PRO A 31 4.84 -21.65 -0.60
CA PRO A 31 3.50 -22.20 -0.65
C PRO A 31 3.41 -23.50 0.15
N SER A 32 2.53 -23.56 1.14
CA SER A 32 2.38 -24.72 2.04
C SER A 32 1.30 -25.73 1.61
N PHE A 33 0.98 -25.83 0.32
CA PHE A 33 -0.16 -26.63 -0.17
C PHE A 33 0.28 -27.98 -0.75
N LYS A 34 -0.32 -29.06 -0.25
CA LYS A 34 -0.11 -30.42 -0.78
C LYS A 34 -0.94 -30.69 -2.05
N ASN A 35 -2.13 -30.08 -2.16
CA ASN A 35 -3.03 -30.28 -3.29
C ASN A 35 -2.90 -29.13 -4.30
N LYS A 36 -2.58 -29.47 -5.56
CA LYS A 36 -2.43 -28.50 -6.66
C LYS A 36 -3.73 -27.75 -6.97
N TRP A 37 -4.88 -28.42 -6.85
CA TRP A 37 -6.19 -27.78 -7.07
C TRP A 37 -6.49 -26.71 -6.03
N THR A 38 -6.18 -26.99 -4.77
CA THR A 38 -6.32 -26.02 -3.67
C THR A 38 -5.39 -24.83 -3.89
N LEU A 39 -4.16 -25.06 -4.35
CA LEU A 39 -3.22 -23.98 -4.67
C LEU A 39 -3.80 -23.04 -5.75
N TYR A 40 -4.26 -23.56 -6.89
CA TYR A 40 -4.81 -22.73 -7.96
C TYR A 40 -6.06 -21.95 -7.52
N PHE A 41 -6.92 -22.56 -6.72
CA PHE A 41 -8.09 -21.89 -6.16
C PHE A 41 -7.70 -20.74 -5.23
N THR A 42 -6.71 -20.95 -4.35
CA THR A 42 -6.20 -19.89 -3.47
C THR A 42 -5.56 -18.76 -4.26
N LEU A 43 -4.79 -19.05 -5.32
CA LEU A 43 -4.21 -18.03 -6.20
C LEU A 43 -5.27 -17.17 -6.88
N PHE A 44 -6.35 -17.79 -7.36
CA PHE A 44 -7.48 -17.07 -7.96
C PHE A 44 -8.18 -16.15 -6.96
N ILE A 45 -8.41 -16.61 -5.73
CA ILE A 45 -8.97 -15.77 -4.66
C ILE A 45 -8.06 -14.59 -4.35
N ILE A 46 -6.75 -14.81 -4.21
CA ILE A 46 -5.78 -13.74 -3.94
C ILE A 46 -5.83 -12.70 -5.06
N PHE A 47 -5.90 -13.14 -6.33
CA PHE A 47 -6.00 -12.24 -7.47
C PHE A 47 -7.21 -11.30 -7.37
N ILE A 48 -8.41 -11.85 -7.10
CA ILE A 48 -9.65 -11.09 -6.99
C ILE A 48 -9.59 -10.12 -5.81
N ILE A 49 -9.20 -10.60 -4.63
CA ILE A 49 -9.16 -9.77 -3.42
C ILE A 49 -8.16 -8.63 -3.60
N ALA A 50 -6.95 -8.90 -4.11
CA ALA A 50 -5.95 -7.87 -4.35
C ALA A 50 -6.41 -6.85 -5.41
N TYR A 51 -7.09 -7.31 -6.47
CA TYR A 51 -7.62 -6.43 -7.52
C TYR A 51 -8.68 -5.49 -6.96
N VAL A 52 -9.66 -6.04 -6.23
CA VAL A 52 -10.75 -5.27 -5.61
C VAL A 52 -10.21 -4.34 -4.53
N ALA A 53 -9.24 -4.77 -3.72
CA ALA A 53 -8.62 -3.92 -2.71
C ALA A 53 -7.89 -2.72 -3.34
N MET A 54 -7.14 -2.93 -4.42
CA MET A 54 -6.48 -1.83 -5.14
C MET A 54 -7.49 -0.92 -5.83
N ALA A 55 -8.56 -1.47 -6.41
CA ALA A 55 -9.65 -0.68 -6.98
C ALA A 55 -10.37 0.15 -5.91
N TRP A 56 -10.65 -0.44 -4.75
CA TRP A 56 -11.29 0.22 -3.62
C TRP A 56 -10.41 1.34 -3.06
N TYR A 57 -9.11 1.09 -2.90
CA TYR A 57 -8.15 2.11 -2.50
C TYR A 57 -8.15 3.30 -3.48
N ASP A 58 -8.06 3.02 -4.78
CA ASP A 58 -8.11 4.05 -5.83
C ASP A 58 -9.42 4.85 -5.84
N HIS A 59 -10.53 4.23 -5.44
CA HIS A 59 -11.84 4.87 -5.33
C HIS A 59 -11.94 5.74 -4.08
N PHE A 60 -11.55 5.20 -2.93
CA PHE A 60 -11.68 5.86 -1.62
C PHE A 60 -10.84 7.13 -1.54
N PHE A 61 -9.62 7.11 -2.10
CA PHE A 61 -8.74 8.27 -2.12
C PHE A 61 -8.95 9.18 -3.33
N ASP A 62 -10.01 8.94 -4.11
CA ASP A 62 -10.36 9.72 -5.30
C ASP A 62 -9.12 10.00 -6.16
N CYS A 63 -8.36 8.93 -6.44
CA CYS A 63 -7.16 8.91 -7.28
C CYS A 63 -7.53 9.14 -8.76
N SER A 64 -8.22 10.26 -9.02
CA SER A 64 -8.08 11.08 -10.21
C SER A 64 -6.61 11.46 -10.30
N THR A 65 -6.08 11.48 -11.52
CA THR A 65 -4.66 11.69 -11.79
C THR A 65 -4.22 13.10 -11.40
N LEU A 66 -4.06 13.36 -10.11
CA LEU A 66 -3.40 14.55 -9.61
C LEU A 66 -1.90 14.35 -9.91
N PRO A 67 -1.27 15.25 -10.69
CA PRO A 67 0.15 15.13 -10.99
C PRO A 67 0.95 15.14 -9.69
N LEU A 68 1.88 14.19 -9.56
CA LEU A 68 2.72 14.04 -8.37
C LEU A 68 3.35 15.39 -8.01
N LYS A 69 3.06 15.89 -6.80
CA LYS A 69 3.60 17.17 -6.33
C LYS A 69 5.13 17.10 -6.36
N ARG A 70 5.75 17.95 -7.18
CA ARG A 70 7.21 18.11 -7.22
C ARG A 70 7.65 18.69 -5.87
N GLY A 71 8.47 17.93 -5.13
CA GLY A 71 9.15 18.45 -3.94
C GLY A 71 10.33 19.33 -4.37
N ASN A 72 10.68 20.35 -3.56
CA ASN A 72 11.80 21.24 -3.85
C ASN A 72 13.14 20.50 -3.97
N ILE A 73 13.28 19.36 -3.30
CA ILE A 73 14.47 18.51 -3.33
C ILE A 73 14.02 17.10 -3.74
N SER A 74 13.83 16.85 -5.03
CA SER A 74 13.41 15.53 -5.52
C SER A 74 14.25 15.12 -6.73
N ILE A 75 15.03 14.05 -6.58
CA ILE A 75 15.85 13.45 -7.66
C ILE A 75 14.96 12.98 -8.82
N THR A 76 13.74 12.52 -8.51
CA THR A 76 12.74 12.13 -9.51
C THR A 76 11.97 13.33 -10.07
N GLY A 77 12.37 14.56 -9.74
CA GLY A 77 11.74 15.78 -10.23
C GLY A 77 11.73 15.87 -11.74
N LEU A 78 12.82 15.47 -12.41
CA LEU A 78 12.96 15.59 -13.87
C LEU A 78 11.92 14.78 -14.65
N PHE A 79 11.51 13.62 -14.13
CA PHE A 79 10.52 12.74 -14.75
C PHE A 79 9.07 13.08 -14.36
N LYS A 80 8.87 14.09 -13.50
CA LYS A 80 7.52 14.50 -13.08
C LYS A 80 7.01 15.62 -14.01
N PRO A 81 5.78 15.50 -14.55
CA PRO A 81 5.18 16.54 -15.38
C PRO A 81 5.03 17.85 -14.60
N THR A 82 5.04 18.98 -15.31
CA THR A 82 4.85 20.32 -14.72
C THR A 82 3.43 20.48 -14.17
N LYS A 83 3.28 21.18 -13.03
CA LYS A 83 1.97 21.37 -12.36
C LYS A 83 1.01 22.13 -13.29
N ASN A 84 -0.18 21.59 -13.53
CA ASN A 84 -1.34 22.39 -13.94
C ASN A 84 -2.11 22.82 -12.69
N HIS A 85 -2.57 24.08 -12.71
CA HIS A 85 -3.18 24.80 -11.59
C HIS A 85 -4.63 24.37 -11.32
N ASP A 86 -4.85 23.13 -10.86
CA ASP A 86 -6.17 22.74 -10.34
C ASP A 86 -6.00 22.26 -8.89
N ALA A 87 -5.87 23.24 -7.99
CA ALA A 87 -5.83 23.00 -6.56
C ALA A 87 -7.24 22.68 -6.06
N LYS A 88 -7.56 21.38 -5.92
CA LYS A 88 -8.68 20.97 -5.07
C LYS A 88 -8.33 21.16 -3.60
N ASN A 89 -9.33 21.61 -2.83
CA ASN A 89 -9.27 22.06 -1.44
C ASN A 89 -8.38 21.20 -0.53
N HIS A 90 -7.44 21.86 0.13
CA HIS A 90 -6.29 21.27 0.84
C HIS A 90 -6.63 20.77 2.26
N ASP A 91 -7.86 20.97 2.74
CA ASP A 91 -8.21 20.86 4.17
C ASP A 91 -8.78 19.48 4.58
N GLU A 92 -9.51 18.78 3.70
CA GLU A 92 -10.03 17.42 4.01
C GLU A 92 -8.92 16.36 3.99
N HIS A 93 -7.92 16.52 3.12
CA HIS A 93 -6.83 15.55 2.94
C HIS A 93 -5.92 15.46 4.18
N SER A 94 -5.85 16.53 4.98
CA SER A 94 -5.03 16.59 6.21
C SER A 94 -5.52 15.62 7.28
N LYS A 95 -6.84 15.55 7.53
CA LYS A 95 -7.43 14.68 8.56
C LYS A 95 -7.33 13.19 8.20
N GLN A 96 -7.53 12.85 6.92
CA GLN A 96 -7.35 11.48 6.44
C GLN A 96 -5.88 11.02 6.56
N ASN A 97 -4.93 11.88 6.19
CA ASN A 97 -3.50 11.55 6.32
C ASN A 97 -3.09 11.35 7.79
N PHE A 98 -3.65 12.13 8.70
CA PHE A 98 -3.41 11.99 10.15
C PHE A 98 -3.89 10.63 10.69
N LEU A 99 -5.10 10.18 10.32
CA LEU A 99 -5.63 8.86 10.70
C LEU A 99 -4.78 7.72 10.14
N ILE A 100 -4.25 7.88 8.92
CA ILE A 100 -3.34 6.90 8.32
C ILE A 100 -2.05 6.82 9.15
N TYR A 101 -1.44 7.94 9.50
CA TYR A 101 -0.20 7.94 10.29
C TYR A 101 -0.39 7.35 11.68
N ILE A 102 -1.47 7.69 12.36
CA ILE A 102 -1.79 7.13 13.68
C ILE A 102 -2.02 5.63 13.60
N SER A 103 -2.79 5.13 12.63
CA SER A 103 -3.05 3.70 12.52
C SER A 103 -1.77 2.90 12.23
N HIS A 104 -0.86 3.43 11.42
CA HIS A 104 0.43 2.79 11.15
C HIS A 104 1.31 2.75 12.40
N ILE A 105 1.34 3.81 13.20
CA ILE A 105 2.15 3.88 14.43
C ILE A 105 1.56 3.02 15.56
N LEU A 106 0.24 3.07 15.79
CA LEU A 106 -0.38 2.41 16.93
C LEU A 106 -0.74 0.94 16.69
N ILE A 107 -0.98 0.54 15.44
CA ILE A 107 -1.46 -0.81 15.11
C ILE A 107 -0.40 -1.58 14.32
N ILE A 108 0.05 -1.03 13.19
CA ILE A 108 0.93 -1.76 12.26
C ILE A 108 2.32 -1.96 12.86
N VAL A 109 2.95 -0.91 13.40
CA VAL A 109 4.29 -1.00 13.98
C VAL A 109 4.35 -2.00 15.15
N PRO A 110 3.47 -1.95 16.17
CA PRO A 110 3.49 -2.92 17.27
C PRO A 110 3.22 -4.35 16.81
N LEU A 111 2.34 -4.55 15.82
CA LEU A 111 2.08 -5.87 15.26
C LEU A 111 3.33 -6.45 14.57
N LEU A 112 3.99 -5.66 13.73
CA LEU A 112 5.22 -6.08 13.05
C LEU A 112 6.33 -6.40 14.06
N LEU A 113 6.51 -5.54 15.07
CA LEU A 113 7.51 -5.72 16.12
C LEU A 113 7.21 -6.98 16.96
N TYR A 114 5.94 -7.21 17.28
CA TYR A 114 5.50 -8.42 18.00
C TYR A 114 5.87 -9.70 17.24
N ILE A 115 5.64 -9.73 15.92
CA ILE A 115 6.00 -10.88 15.06
C ILE A 115 7.52 -11.09 15.06
N VAL A 116 8.31 -10.02 14.99
CA VAL A 116 9.78 -10.06 15.00
C VAL A 116 10.34 -10.53 16.34
N ILE A 117 9.70 -10.19 17.47
CA ILE A 117 10.16 -10.64 18.80
C ILE A 117 9.79 -12.10 19.02
N LYS A 118 8.56 -12.52 18.69
CA LYS A 118 8.07 -13.85 19.06
C LYS A 118 8.63 -14.97 18.18
N LYS A 119 9.09 -14.71 16.96
CA LYS A 119 9.82 -15.66 16.05
C LYS A 119 9.37 -17.13 16.07
N LYS A 120 8.05 -17.41 16.06
CA LYS A 120 7.56 -18.78 16.37
C LYS A 120 7.30 -19.71 15.18
N LYS A 121 7.04 -19.21 13.97
CA LYS A 121 6.48 -20.03 12.88
C LYS A 121 6.94 -19.70 11.46
N VAL A 122 7.69 -18.62 11.25
CA VAL A 122 8.02 -18.10 9.91
C VAL A 122 9.51 -18.30 9.66
N ASP A 123 9.90 -18.44 8.38
CA ASP A 123 11.31 -18.57 7.96
C ASP A 123 12.15 -17.44 8.58
N GLN A 124 13.32 -17.81 9.12
CA GLN A 124 14.19 -16.90 9.86
C GLN A 124 14.64 -15.69 9.03
N ARG A 125 14.68 -15.82 7.70
CA ARG A 125 15.05 -14.75 6.76
C ARG A 125 14.04 -13.61 6.72
N ILE A 126 12.79 -13.83 7.13
CA ILE A 126 11.71 -12.82 7.06
C ILE A 126 11.81 -11.81 8.22
N TYR A 127 12.35 -12.21 9.37
CA TYR A 127 12.40 -11.35 10.55
C TYR A 127 13.22 -10.07 10.37
N PRO A 128 14.42 -10.08 9.74
CA PRO A 128 15.15 -8.86 9.41
C PRO A 128 14.34 -7.89 8.54
N PHE A 129 13.67 -8.39 7.50
CA PHE A 129 12.85 -7.54 6.63
C PHE A 129 11.68 -6.88 7.38
N LEU A 130 10.97 -7.64 8.21
CA LEU A 130 9.87 -7.11 9.03
C LEU A 130 10.36 -6.09 10.06
N GLY A 131 11.53 -6.33 10.67
CA GLY A 131 12.14 -5.40 11.62
C GLY A 131 12.52 -4.08 10.99
N VAL A 132 13.17 -4.13 9.83
CA VAL A 132 13.51 -2.93 9.03
C VAL A 132 12.23 -2.19 8.63
N LEU A 133 11.23 -2.91 8.12
CA LEU A 133 9.96 -2.31 7.72
C LEU A 133 9.28 -1.58 8.90
N ALA A 134 9.26 -2.19 10.10
CA ALA A 134 8.69 -1.57 11.29
C ALA A 134 9.42 -0.25 11.65
N ILE A 135 10.75 -0.23 11.61
CA ILE A 135 11.56 0.96 11.89
C ILE A 135 11.29 2.07 10.88
N PHE A 136 11.32 1.77 9.58
CA PHE A 136 11.08 2.77 8.54
C PHE A 136 9.65 3.32 8.59
N THR A 137 8.67 2.45 8.85
CA THR A 137 7.26 2.85 9.00
C THR A 137 7.08 3.79 10.19
N ALA A 138 7.66 3.44 11.34
CA ALA A 138 7.62 4.28 12.54
C ALA A 138 8.33 5.63 12.33
N GLY A 139 9.51 5.62 11.73
CA GLY A 139 10.29 6.84 11.49
C GLY A 139 9.62 7.80 10.50
N TYR A 140 9.16 7.28 9.35
CA TYR A 140 8.54 8.11 8.33
C TYR A 140 7.21 8.69 8.80
N HIS A 141 6.30 7.85 9.32
CA HIS A 141 4.99 8.31 9.75
C HIS A 141 5.05 9.07 11.08
N GLY A 142 5.90 8.66 12.02
CA GLY A 142 6.13 9.38 13.27
C GLY A 142 6.74 10.76 13.04
N GLY A 143 7.77 10.86 12.20
CA GLY A 143 8.39 12.13 11.85
C GLY A 143 7.41 13.08 11.14
N HIS A 144 6.62 12.57 10.19
CA HIS A 144 5.61 13.39 9.54
C HIS A 144 4.50 13.83 10.50
N LEU A 145 4.09 12.99 11.45
CA LEU A 145 3.11 13.36 12.48
C LEU A 145 3.64 14.52 13.34
N MET A 146 4.89 14.42 13.82
CA MET A 146 5.54 15.45 14.64
C MET A 146 5.69 16.79 13.92
N VAL A 147 6.06 16.76 12.63
CA VAL A 147 6.19 17.98 11.81
C VAL A 147 4.81 18.57 11.51
N SER A 148 3.77 17.75 11.33
CA SER A 148 2.41 18.22 11.06
C SER A 148 1.66 18.76 12.29
N SER A 149 2.12 18.44 13.50
CA SER A 149 1.53 18.89 14.76
C SER A 149 2.08 20.24 15.27
N HIS A 150 3.00 20.85 14.53
CA HIS A 150 3.64 22.14 14.81
C HIS A 150 3.24 23.17 13.76
#